data_AF-X0UPL9-F1
#
_entry.id   AF-X0UPL9-F1
#
_cell.length_a   1.000
_cell.length_b   1.000
_cell.length_c   1.000
_cell.angle_alpha   90.00
_cell.angle_beta   90.00
_cell.angle_gamma   90.00
#
_symmetry.space_group_name_H-M   'P 1'
#
loop_
_entity.id
_entity.type
_entity.pdbx_description
1 polymer ?
#
loop_
_entity_poly.entity_id
_entity_poly.type
_entity_poly.pdbx_seq_one_letter_code
_entity_poly.pdbx_strand_id
1 'polypeptide(L)'
;VLMAIGIADGIHVLSRYREEARATDDKQTAILRTMTSMQRPVVMTSLTTAAGFLSLLNAYMIPQRMFGLFTSVGILFAMILSLVLIPAILRLVKVPTVASKDAKRRSPISSGLGAIVRRVIRYRWFVLAGTVAVAAVFAGGISTIHIETSQRAYLGEDHPAVESLDRMDELFSGGDQIIIEIDTGVADGLKDPTILEEMAALEGFLAERGVNKTISLVGIVREMNQRFNADDPTFYAIPDDPRMVAQLLLLFTFQGGTLGSLALGDYS
;
A
#
# COMPACT_ATOMS: atom_id res chain seq x y z
N VAL A 1 -10.21 -12.54 -4.69
CA VAL A 1 -11.52 -11.97 -4.26
C VAL A 1 -12.67 -12.56 -5.06
N LEU A 2 -12.73 -12.36 -6.38
CA LEU A 2 -13.88 -12.76 -7.21
C LEU A 2 -14.23 -14.25 -7.10
N MET A 3 -13.23 -15.14 -7.10
CA MET A 3 -13.46 -16.58 -6.88
C MET A 3 -14.15 -16.87 -5.55
N ALA A 4 -13.73 -16.22 -4.47
CA ALA A 4 -14.31 -16.47 -3.14
C ALA A 4 -15.79 -16.03 -3.08
N ILE A 5 -16.10 -14.86 -3.64
CA ILE A 5 -17.47 -14.33 -3.68
C ILE A 5 -18.36 -15.20 -4.58
N GLY A 6 -17.91 -15.49 -5.80
CA GLY A 6 -18.68 -16.31 -6.74
C GLY A 6 -18.93 -17.73 -6.23
N ILE A 7 -17.95 -18.35 -5.56
CA ILE A 7 -18.12 -19.67 -4.92
C ILE A 7 -19.09 -19.58 -3.74
N ALA A 8 -19.00 -18.55 -2.90
CA ALA A 8 -19.90 -18.38 -1.76
C ALA A 8 -21.37 -18.25 -2.20
N ASP A 9 -21.64 -17.38 -3.18
CA ASP A 9 -22.98 -17.21 -3.76
C ASP A 9 -23.49 -18.53 -4.34
N GLY A 10 -22.64 -19.24 -5.09
CA GLY A 10 -22.97 -20.54 -5.65
C GLY A 10 -23.28 -21.60 -4.59
N ILE A 11 -22.50 -21.67 -3.51
CA ILE A 11 -22.74 -22.60 -2.39
C ILE A 11 -24.07 -22.27 -1.72
N HIS A 12 -24.36 -21.00 -1.45
CA HIS A 12 -25.61 -20.61 -0.79
C HIS A 12 -26.84 -20.94 -1.66
N VAL A 13 -26.80 -20.60 -2.95
CA VAL A 13 -27.89 -20.91 -3.88
C VAL A 13 -28.05 -22.42 -4.05
N LEU A 14 -26.95 -23.18 -4.19
CA LEU A 14 -27.01 -24.64 -4.34
C LEU A 14 -27.48 -25.35 -3.07
N SER A 15 -27.06 -24.89 -1.89
CA SER A 15 -27.52 -25.44 -0.62
C SER A 15 -29.02 -25.22 -0.45
N ARG A 16 -29.51 -24.00 -0.75
CA ARG A 16 -30.92 -23.70 -0.68
C ARG A 16 -31.74 -24.48 -1.70
N TYR A 17 -31.22 -24.62 -2.92
CA TYR A 17 -31.82 -25.48 -3.94
C TYR A 17 -31.95 -26.94 -3.48
N ARG A 18 -30.92 -27.50 -2.82
CA ARG A 18 -30.96 -28.85 -2.27
C ARG A 18 -31.99 -29.01 -1.15
N GLU A 19 -32.26 -27.96 -0.37
CA GLU A 19 -33.31 -27.97 0.66
C GLU A 19 -34.70 -27.95 0.02
N GLU A 20 -34.95 -27.04 -0.93
CA GLU A 20 -36.24 -26.91 -1.61
C GLU A 20 -36.56 -28.12 -2.50
N ALA A 21 -35.56 -28.69 -3.19
CA ALA A 21 -35.71 -29.90 -4.00
C ALA A 21 -35.99 -31.18 -3.18
N ARG A 22 -35.78 -31.16 -1.85
CA ARG A 22 -36.23 -32.24 -0.96
C ARG A 22 -37.69 -32.07 -0.53
N ALA A 23 -38.19 -30.84 -0.55
CA ALA A 23 -39.54 -30.49 -0.10
C ALA A 23 -40.58 -30.55 -1.23
N THR A 24 -40.15 -30.60 -2.50
CA THR A 24 -41.02 -30.61 -3.67
C THR A 24 -40.39 -31.42 -4.79
N ASP A 25 -41.23 -32.23 -5.46
CA ASP A 25 -40.83 -33.09 -6.58
C ASP A 25 -40.77 -32.33 -7.93
N ASP A 26 -41.40 -31.15 -8.00
CA ASP A 26 -41.29 -30.24 -9.14
C ASP A 26 -40.00 -29.40 -9.08
N LYS A 27 -39.06 -29.76 -9.96
CA LYS A 27 -37.80 -29.06 -10.16
C LYS A 27 -37.97 -27.57 -10.43
N GLN A 28 -38.98 -27.17 -11.20
CA GLN A 28 -39.16 -25.77 -11.58
C GLN A 28 -39.59 -24.94 -10.37
N THR A 29 -40.55 -25.44 -9.59
CA THR A 29 -40.96 -24.83 -8.32
C THR A 29 -39.80 -24.74 -7.33
N ALA A 30 -38.95 -25.75 -7.22
CA ALA A 30 -37.78 -25.73 -6.34
C ALA A 30 -36.77 -24.63 -6.72
N ILE A 31 -36.49 -24.45 -8.02
CA ILE A 31 -35.62 -23.37 -8.52
C ILE A 31 -36.25 -22.01 -8.23
N LEU A 32 -37.55 -21.83 -8.51
CA LEU A 32 -38.24 -20.56 -8.27
C LEU A 32 -38.19 -20.16 -6.79
N ARG A 33 -38.55 -21.07 -5.87
CA ARG A 33 -38.48 -20.80 -4.42
C ARG A 33 -37.07 -20.46 -3.96
N THR A 34 -36.07 -21.17 -4.47
CA THR A 34 -34.66 -20.88 -4.19
C THR A 34 -34.33 -19.45 -4.60
N MET A 35 -34.62 -19.06 -5.84
CA MET A 35 -34.32 -17.73 -6.34
C MET A 35 -35.10 -16.64 -5.60
N THR A 36 -36.38 -16.86 -5.26
CA THR A 36 -37.18 -15.89 -4.50
C THR A 36 -36.59 -15.63 -3.11
N SER A 37 -36.06 -16.66 -2.45
CA SER A 37 -35.41 -16.54 -1.14
C SER A 37 -33.99 -15.96 -1.21
N MET A 38 -33.23 -16.28 -2.26
CA MET A 38 -31.80 -15.93 -2.36
C MET A 38 -31.51 -14.63 -3.10
N GLN A 39 -32.43 -14.12 -3.93
CA GLN A 39 -32.20 -12.90 -4.71
C GLN A 39 -31.85 -11.68 -3.84
N ARG A 40 -32.55 -11.47 -2.74
CA ARG A 40 -32.31 -10.32 -1.85
C ARG A 40 -30.96 -10.44 -1.12
N PRO A 41 -30.63 -11.57 -0.46
CA PRO A 41 -29.31 -11.79 0.14
C PRO A 41 -28.14 -11.61 -0.84
N VAL A 42 -28.22 -12.23 -2.03
CA VAL A 42 -27.14 -12.16 -3.03
C VAL A 42 -26.93 -10.75 -3.54
N VAL A 43 -28.01 -10.02 -3.85
CA VAL A 43 -27.92 -8.62 -4.29
C VAL A 43 -27.33 -7.74 -3.19
N MET A 44 -27.81 -7.84 -1.96
CA MET A 44 -27.34 -6.99 -0.86
C MET A 44 -25.87 -7.24 -0.51
N THR A 45 -25.45 -8.49 -0.45
CA THR A 45 -24.05 -8.85 -0.16
C THR A 45 -23.12 -8.40 -1.28
N SER A 46 -23.50 -8.62 -2.54
CA SER A 46 -22.70 -8.16 -3.69
C SER A 46 -22.62 -6.65 -3.77
N LEU A 47 -23.73 -5.92 -3.55
CA LEU A 47 -23.75 -4.47 -3.62
C LEU A 47 -22.93 -3.82 -2.50
N THR A 48 -23.07 -4.30 -1.26
CA THR A 48 -22.29 -3.81 -0.12
C THR A 48 -20.81 -4.09 -0.29
N THR A 49 -20.44 -5.27 -0.80
CA THR A 49 -19.03 -5.60 -1.09
C THR A 49 -18.48 -4.75 -2.22
N ALA A 50 -19.24 -4.56 -3.31
CA ALA A 50 -18.86 -3.68 -4.40
C ALA A 50 -18.67 -2.22 -3.94
N ALA A 51 -19.56 -1.72 -3.08
CA ALA A 51 -19.41 -0.39 -2.47
C ALA A 51 -18.14 -0.28 -1.60
N GLY A 52 -17.82 -1.33 -0.83
CA GLY A 52 -16.57 -1.42 -0.08
C GLY A 52 -15.33 -1.32 -0.99
N PHE A 53 -15.32 -2.03 -2.12
CA PHE A 53 -14.21 -1.93 -3.09
C PHE A 53 -14.20 -0.59 -3.84
N LEU A 54 -15.35 0.01 -4.12
CA LEU A 54 -15.44 1.34 -4.74
C LEU A 54 -14.86 2.43 -3.83
N SER A 55 -14.85 2.25 -2.49
CA SER A 55 -14.20 3.19 -1.58
C SER A 55 -12.69 3.34 -1.84
N LEU A 56 -12.04 2.34 -2.43
CA LEU A 56 -10.62 2.39 -2.83
C LEU A 56 -10.35 3.39 -3.95
N LEU A 57 -11.37 3.91 -4.64
CA LEU A 57 -11.20 5.00 -5.61
C LEU A 57 -10.61 6.27 -4.96
N ASN A 58 -10.80 6.45 -3.65
CA ASN A 58 -10.23 7.56 -2.90
C ASN A 58 -8.77 7.31 -2.43
N ALA A 59 -8.17 6.16 -2.76
CA ALA A 59 -6.78 5.86 -2.38
C ALA A 59 -5.79 6.81 -3.08
N TYR A 60 -4.62 7.08 -2.48
CA TYR A 60 -3.57 7.89 -3.12
C TYR A 60 -2.94 7.15 -4.32
N MET A 61 -2.68 5.85 -4.17
CA MET A 61 -2.00 5.05 -5.17
C MET A 61 -2.94 4.55 -6.27
N ILE A 62 -2.60 4.85 -7.53
CA ILE A 62 -3.37 4.43 -8.73
C ILE A 62 -3.63 2.91 -8.78
N PRO A 63 -2.65 2.02 -8.48
CA PRO A 63 -2.90 0.58 -8.49
C PRO A 63 -4.06 0.13 -7.58
N GLN A 64 -4.21 0.78 -6.42
CA GLN A 64 -5.29 0.48 -5.48
C GLN A 64 -6.65 0.92 -6.02
N ARG A 65 -6.72 2.09 -6.67
CA ARG A 65 -7.93 2.57 -7.35
C ARG A 65 -8.40 1.61 -8.43
N MET A 66 -7.47 1.20 -9.30
CA MET A 66 -7.77 0.28 -10.41
C MET A 66 -8.20 -1.10 -9.88
N PHE A 67 -7.53 -1.60 -8.85
CA PHE A 67 -7.91 -2.85 -8.19
C PHE A 67 -9.34 -2.77 -7.61
N GLY A 68 -9.68 -1.67 -6.94
CA GLY A 68 -11.03 -1.43 -6.42
C GLY A 68 -12.08 -1.44 -7.53
N LEU A 69 -11.86 -0.67 -8.60
CA LEU A 69 -12.77 -0.56 -9.74
C LEU A 69 -13.02 -1.90 -10.43
N PHE A 70 -11.96 -2.62 -10.81
CA PHE A 70 -12.10 -3.91 -11.49
C PHE A 70 -12.74 -4.96 -10.58
N THR A 71 -12.42 -4.94 -9.28
CA THR A 71 -13.02 -5.87 -8.32
C THR A 71 -14.51 -5.56 -8.14
N SER A 72 -14.92 -4.30 -8.01
CA SER A 72 -16.35 -3.95 -7.88
C SER A 72 -17.15 -4.34 -9.12
N VAL A 73 -16.63 -4.10 -10.32
CA VAL A 73 -17.28 -4.53 -11.57
C VAL A 73 -17.38 -6.05 -11.63
N GLY A 74 -16.30 -6.75 -11.28
CA GLY A 74 -16.29 -8.22 -11.24
C GLY A 74 -17.29 -8.80 -10.25
N ILE A 75 -17.50 -8.15 -9.09
CA ILE A 75 -18.51 -8.56 -8.10
C ILE A 75 -19.92 -8.39 -8.66
N LEU A 76 -20.23 -7.24 -9.28
CA LEU A 76 -21.53 -7.03 -9.91
C LEU A 76 -21.79 -8.03 -11.03
N PHE A 77 -20.76 -8.37 -11.81
CA PHE A 77 -20.86 -9.40 -12.83
C PHE A 77 -21.09 -10.79 -12.21
N ALA A 78 -20.36 -11.15 -11.14
CA ALA A 78 -20.56 -12.40 -10.41
C ALA A 78 -21.97 -12.50 -9.80
N MET A 79 -22.54 -11.40 -9.32
CA MET A 79 -23.93 -11.31 -8.86
C MET A 79 -24.90 -11.64 -9.99
N ILE A 80 -24.74 -11.03 -11.16
CA ILE A 80 -25.59 -11.29 -12.34
C ILE A 80 -25.49 -12.76 -12.75
N LEU A 81 -24.27 -13.31 -12.84
CA LEU A 81 -24.08 -14.72 -13.14
C LEU A 81 -24.72 -15.62 -12.08
N SER A 82 -24.63 -15.28 -10.80
CA SER A 82 -25.25 -16.07 -9.73
C SER A 82 -26.77 -16.08 -9.82
N LEU A 83 -27.38 -14.96 -10.23
CA LEU A 83 -28.83 -14.84 -10.36
C LEU A 83 -29.39 -15.40 -11.67
N VAL A 84 -28.58 -15.44 -12.73
CA VAL A 84 -29.05 -15.83 -14.08
C VAL A 84 -28.48 -17.20 -14.48
N LEU A 85 -27.16 -17.34 -14.43
CA LEU A 85 -26.47 -18.53 -14.93
C LEU A 85 -26.70 -19.75 -14.03
N ILE A 86 -26.65 -19.59 -12.70
CA ILE A 86 -26.86 -20.71 -11.77
C ILE A 86 -28.25 -21.36 -11.93
N PRO A 87 -29.38 -20.64 -11.88
CA PRO A 87 -30.68 -21.29 -12.07
C PRO A 87 -30.84 -21.88 -13.48
N ALA A 88 -30.24 -21.29 -14.51
CA ALA A 88 -30.22 -21.86 -15.85
C ALA A 88 -29.47 -23.20 -15.91
N ILE A 89 -28.29 -23.28 -15.27
CA ILE A 89 -27.52 -24.51 -15.15
C ILE A 89 -28.30 -25.55 -14.32
N LEU A 90 -28.87 -25.15 -13.18
CA LEU A 90 -29.68 -26.05 -12.35
C LEU A 90 -30.86 -26.63 -13.13
N ARG A 91 -31.46 -25.87 -14.06
CA ARG A 91 -32.53 -26.37 -14.95
C ARG A 91 -32.03 -27.44 -15.91
N LEU A 92 -30.80 -27.36 -16.41
CA LEU A 92 -30.21 -28.33 -17.34
C LEU A 92 -29.68 -29.58 -16.64
N VAL A 93 -29.04 -29.43 -15.47
CA VAL A 93 -28.41 -30.53 -14.75
C VAL A 93 -29.47 -31.38 -14.06
N LYS A 94 -29.35 -32.71 -14.10
CA LYS A 94 -30.26 -33.59 -13.35
C LYS A 94 -30.23 -33.23 -11.87
N VAL A 95 -31.41 -33.17 -11.23
CA VAL A 95 -31.50 -32.96 -9.78
C VAL A 95 -30.59 -34.02 -9.16
N PRO A 96 -29.55 -33.64 -8.39
CA PRO A 96 -28.76 -34.62 -7.68
C PRO A 96 -29.76 -35.41 -6.85
N THR A 97 -29.92 -36.70 -7.14
CA THR A 97 -30.75 -37.59 -6.33
C THR A 97 -30.21 -37.47 -4.93
N VAL A 98 -30.92 -36.73 -4.09
CA VAL A 98 -30.54 -36.59 -2.70
C VAL A 98 -30.77 -37.98 -2.13
N ALA A 99 -29.71 -38.78 -2.05
CA ALA A 99 -29.76 -40.08 -1.43
C ALA A 99 -30.37 -39.88 -0.04
N SER A 100 -31.63 -40.28 0.09
CA SER A 100 -32.51 -40.10 1.24
C SER A 100 -32.08 -40.94 2.46
N LYS A 101 -30.87 -41.50 2.45
CA LYS A 101 -30.42 -42.45 3.47
C LYS A 101 -29.02 -42.07 3.94
N ASP A 102 -28.95 -41.07 4.82
CA ASP A 102 -27.94 -40.97 5.90
C ASP A 102 -28.00 -39.66 6.72
N ALA A 103 -29.11 -38.90 6.68
CA ALA A 103 -29.32 -37.75 7.57
C ALA A 103 -29.39 -38.12 9.08
N LYS A 104 -29.24 -39.40 9.44
CA LYS A 104 -29.15 -39.91 10.81
C LYS A 104 -27.77 -40.47 11.19
N ARG A 105 -26.72 -40.33 10.36
CA ARG A 105 -25.35 -40.53 10.86
C ARG A 105 -24.99 -39.33 11.72
N ARG A 106 -25.29 -39.42 13.02
CA ARG A 106 -24.76 -38.55 14.07
C ARG A 106 -23.22 -38.67 14.05
N SER A 107 -22.58 -37.87 13.20
CA SER A 107 -21.13 -37.71 13.26
C SER A 107 -20.79 -37.18 14.66
N PRO A 108 -19.79 -37.74 15.37
CA PRO A 108 -19.40 -37.25 16.69
C PRO A 108 -19.13 -35.73 16.69
N ILE A 109 -18.67 -35.21 15.55
CA ILE A 109 -18.49 -33.78 15.28
C ILE A 109 -19.80 -32.98 15.43
N SER A 110 -20.92 -33.44 14.87
CA SER A 110 -22.20 -32.69 14.95
C SER A 110 -22.78 -32.66 16.36
N SER A 111 -22.52 -33.71 17.15
CA SER A 111 -22.91 -33.75 18.57
C SER A 111 -22.07 -32.81 19.45
N GLY A 112 -20.76 -32.70 19.15
CA GLY A 112 -19.85 -31.76 19.81
C GLY A 112 -20.17 -30.30 19.50
N LEU A 113 -20.41 -29.97 18.23
CA LEU A 113 -20.87 -28.64 17.80
C LEU A 113 -22.19 -28.26 18.48
N GLY A 114 -23.14 -29.18 18.57
CA GLY A 114 -24.40 -28.93 19.29
C GLY A 114 -24.21 -28.62 20.78
N ALA A 115 -23.24 -29.27 21.44
CA ALA A 115 -22.91 -28.99 22.84
C ALA A 115 -22.25 -27.61 23.02
N ILE A 116 -21.37 -27.22 22.09
CA ILE A 116 -20.73 -25.90 22.08
C ILE A 116 -21.78 -24.80 21.89
N VAL A 117 -22.67 -24.93 20.89
CA VAL A 117 -23.73 -23.94 20.63
C VAL A 117 -24.62 -23.77 21.87
N ARG A 118 -25.04 -24.86 22.52
CA ARG A 118 -25.81 -24.78 23.76
C ARG A 118 -25.05 -24.07 24.89
N ARG A 119 -23.74 -24.29 25.00
CA ARG A 119 -22.89 -23.64 26.00
C ARG A 119 -22.72 -22.14 25.71
N VAL A 120 -22.52 -21.77 24.46
CA VAL A 120 -22.45 -20.36 24.01
C VAL A 120 -23.76 -19.62 24.34
N ILE A 121 -24.91 -20.23 24.05
CA ILE A 121 -26.23 -19.63 24.33
C ILE A 121 -26.46 -19.51 25.85
N ARG A 122 -26.05 -20.52 26.63
CA ARG A 122 -26.18 -20.51 28.10
C ARG A 122 -25.34 -19.42 28.75
N TYR A 123 -24.12 -19.20 28.29
CA TYR A 123 -23.18 -18.23 28.86
C TYR A 123 -23.01 -16.97 27.99
N ARG A 124 -24.08 -16.55 27.29
CA ARG A 124 -24.02 -15.47 26.29
C ARG A 124 -23.37 -14.17 26.78
N TRP A 125 -23.58 -13.80 28.05
CA TRP A 125 -22.97 -12.59 28.62
C TRP A 125 -21.45 -12.71 28.80
N PHE A 126 -20.96 -13.89 29.18
CA PHE A 126 -19.51 -14.15 29.23
C PHE A 126 -18.88 -14.18 27.85
N VAL A 127 -19.59 -14.74 26.86
CA VAL A 127 -19.12 -14.74 25.46
C VAL A 127 -19.05 -13.31 24.93
N LEU A 128 -20.09 -12.51 25.14
CA LEU A 128 -20.10 -11.09 24.72
C LEU A 128 -19.00 -10.29 25.43
N ALA A 129 -18.88 -10.42 26.75
CA ALA A 129 -17.83 -9.74 27.51
C ALA A 129 -16.43 -10.16 27.07
N GLY A 130 -16.22 -11.46 26.81
CA GLY A 130 -14.97 -11.99 26.27
C GLY A 130 -14.65 -11.43 24.89
N THR A 131 -15.61 -11.38 23.97
CA THR A 131 -15.42 -10.79 22.63
C THR A 131 -15.06 -9.31 22.72
N VAL A 132 -15.74 -8.54 23.59
CA VAL A 132 -15.43 -7.12 23.81
C VAL A 132 -14.04 -6.95 24.43
N ALA A 133 -13.66 -7.77 25.41
CA ALA A 133 -12.34 -7.72 26.03
C ALA A 133 -11.23 -8.01 25.01
N VAL A 134 -11.39 -9.06 24.20
CA VAL A 134 -10.43 -9.39 23.13
C VAL A 134 -10.34 -8.28 22.10
N ALA A 135 -11.48 -7.71 21.69
CA ALA A 135 -11.48 -6.56 20.78
C ALA A 135 -10.77 -5.33 21.38
N ALA A 136 -10.95 -5.05 22.68
CA ALA A 136 -10.28 -3.96 23.37
C ALA A 136 -8.75 -4.17 23.47
N VAL A 137 -8.31 -5.42 23.69
CA VAL A 137 -6.88 -5.77 23.68
C VAL A 137 -6.27 -5.50 22.31
N PHE A 138 -6.93 -5.96 21.23
CA PHE A 138 -6.46 -5.67 19.87
C PHE A 138 -6.48 -4.17 19.54
N ALA A 139 -7.51 -3.44 19.99
CA ALA A 139 -7.61 -2.00 19.80
C ALA A 139 -6.46 -1.25 20.51
N GLY A 140 -6.08 -1.67 21.73
CA GLY A 140 -4.92 -1.12 22.44
C GLY A 140 -3.60 -1.34 21.69
N GLY A 141 -3.46 -2.49 21.02
CA GLY A 141 -2.30 -2.84 20.20
C GLY A 141 -2.17 -2.05 18.89
N ILE A 142 -3.20 -1.32 18.44
CA ILE A 142 -3.16 -0.55 17.18
C ILE A 142 -2.01 0.47 17.17
N SER A 143 -1.72 1.07 18.34
CA SER A 143 -0.63 2.04 18.48
C SER A 143 0.77 1.46 18.27
N THR A 144 0.92 0.13 18.35
CA THR A 144 2.20 -0.58 18.16
C THR A 144 2.44 -1.03 16.72
N ILE A 145 1.50 -0.78 15.81
CA ILE A 145 1.63 -1.15 14.40
C ILE A 145 2.70 -0.25 13.77
N HIS A 146 3.82 -0.87 13.39
CA HIS A 146 4.86 -0.23 12.59
C HIS A 146 4.50 -0.37 11.12
N ILE A 147 4.41 0.76 10.41
CA ILE A 147 4.12 0.78 8.97
C ILE A 147 5.44 0.54 8.23
N GLU A 148 5.59 -0.64 7.67
CA GLU A 148 6.75 -1.01 6.86
C GLU A 148 6.50 -0.65 5.39
N THR A 149 7.20 0.37 4.89
CA THR A 149 7.14 0.79 3.48
C THR A 149 8.45 0.58 2.74
N SER A 150 9.44 -0.11 3.34
CA SER A 150 10.71 -0.33 2.67
C SER A 150 10.54 -1.25 1.46
N GLN A 151 11.05 -0.80 0.32
CA GLN A 151 11.11 -1.61 -0.89
C GLN A 151 12.03 -2.84 -0.69
N ARG A 152 12.98 -2.75 0.25
CA ARG A 152 13.86 -3.85 0.70
C ARG A 152 13.05 -5.00 1.30
N ALA A 153 12.08 -4.72 2.18
CA ALA A 153 11.24 -5.75 2.79
C ALA A 153 10.38 -6.51 1.76
N TYR A 154 9.99 -5.86 0.65
CA TYR A 154 9.25 -6.53 -0.44
C TYR A 154 10.11 -7.50 -1.24
N LEU A 155 11.42 -7.25 -1.36
CA LEU A 155 12.35 -8.10 -2.10
C LEU A 155 12.85 -9.29 -1.27
N GLY A 156 12.86 -9.15 0.06
CA GLY A 156 13.37 -10.15 1.00
C GLY A 156 14.88 -9.97 1.23
N GLU A 157 15.31 -10.27 2.46
CA GLU A 157 16.69 -10.04 2.91
C GLU A 157 17.74 -10.81 2.06
N ASP A 158 17.40 -12.01 1.58
CA ASP A 158 18.30 -12.86 0.80
C ASP A 158 18.36 -12.52 -0.70
N HIS A 159 17.67 -11.47 -1.16
CA HIS A 159 17.62 -11.15 -2.58
C HIS A 159 18.95 -10.48 -3.04
N PRO A 160 19.58 -10.90 -4.16
CA PRO A 160 20.86 -10.34 -4.62
C PRO A 160 20.89 -8.81 -4.79
N ALA A 161 19.73 -8.22 -5.09
CA ALA A 161 19.57 -6.77 -5.17
C ALA A 161 19.69 -6.08 -3.80
N VAL A 162 19.22 -6.71 -2.72
CA VAL A 162 19.33 -6.16 -1.36
C VAL A 162 20.79 -6.25 -0.88
N GLU A 163 21.47 -7.39 -1.08
CA GLU A 163 22.90 -7.52 -0.78
C GLU A 163 23.77 -6.49 -1.54
N SER A 164 23.40 -6.21 -2.79
CA SER A 164 24.07 -5.18 -3.60
C SER A 164 23.83 -3.77 -3.05
N LEU A 165 22.61 -3.47 -2.57
CA LEU A 165 22.28 -2.20 -1.92
C LEU A 165 23.03 -2.05 -0.60
N ASP A 166 23.13 -3.10 0.20
CA ASP A 166 23.87 -3.05 1.47
C ASP A 166 25.37 -2.79 1.23
N ARG A 167 25.97 -3.45 0.22
CA ARG A 167 27.34 -3.14 -0.19
C ARG A 167 27.49 -1.71 -0.71
N MET A 168 26.48 -1.16 -1.39
CA MET A 168 26.51 0.24 -1.83
C MET A 168 26.39 1.20 -0.64
N ASP A 169 25.54 0.90 0.34
CA ASP A 169 25.39 1.69 1.56
C ASP A 169 26.73 1.73 2.34
N GLU A 170 27.41 0.59 2.49
CA GLU A 170 28.72 0.50 3.17
C GLU A 170 29.84 1.23 2.43
N LEU A 171 29.94 1.07 1.10
CA LEU A 171 31.06 1.59 0.32
C LEU A 171 30.89 3.06 -0.11
N PHE A 172 29.64 3.53 -0.24
CA PHE A 172 29.33 4.84 -0.83
C PHE A 172 28.50 5.75 0.10
N SER A 173 28.44 5.45 1.41
CA SER A 173 27.76 6.25 2.46
C SER A 173 26.23 6.28 2.39
N GLY A 174 25.61 5.30 1.74
CA GLY A 174 24.15 5.20 1.61
C GLY A 174 23.63 5.46 0.19
N GLY A 175 22.56 4.78 -0.20
CA GLY A 175 21.82 5.00 -1.45
C GLY A 175 20.68 6.02 -1.33
N ASP A 176 20.23 6.32 -0.11
CA ASP A 176 19.11 7.24 0.14
C ASP A 176 19.60 8.69 0.12
N GLN A 177 19.21 9.43 -0.92
CA GLN A 177 19.59 10.83 -1.12
C GLN A 177 18.40 11.76 -0.84
N ILE A 178 18.66 12.85 -0.14
CA ILE A 178 17.71 13.95 0.04
C ILE A 178 18.18 15.12 -0.82
N ILE A 179 17.32 15.59 -1.70
CA ILE A 179 17.57 16.78 -2.52
C ILE A 179 16.87 17.96 -1.83
N ILE A 180 17.63 18.99 -1.49
CA ILE A 180 17.12 20.24 -0.93
C ILE A 180 17.30 21.32 -1.98
N GLU A 181 16.19 21.91 -2.43
CA GLU A 181 16.18 23.04 -3.35
C GLU A 181 16.06 24.34 -2.55
N ILE A 182 16.96 25.28 -2.82
CA ILE A 182 17.00 26.59 -2.16
C ILE A 182 16.69 27.64 -3.23
N ASP A 183 15.49 28.21 -3.13
CA ASP A 183 15.05 29.33 -3.97
C ASP A 183 15.38 30.65 -3.27
N THR A 184 16.28 31.43 -3.89
CA THR A 184 16.71 32.74 -3.38
C THR A 184 15.71 33.85 -3.70
N GLY A 185 14.71 33.62 -4.56
CA GLY A 185 13.70 34.60 -4.96
C GLY A 185 14.22 35.78 -5.81
N VAL A 186 15.52 35.83 -6.07
CA VAL A 186 16.22 36.83 -6.88
C VAL A 186 17.15 36.13 -7.87
N ALA A 187 17.22 36.69 -9.08
CA ALA A 187 18.17 36.24 -10.09
C ALA A 187 19.60 36.35 -9.53
N ASP A 188 20.44 35.35 -9.80
CA ASP A 188 21.83 35.29 -9.33
C ASP A 188 22.02 35.31 -7.80
N GLY A 189 20.98 35.05 -7.01
CA GLY A 189 21.06 35.10 -5.53
C GLY A 189 22.11 34.17 -4.92
N LEU A 190 22.42 33.05 -5.58
CA LEU A 190 23.46 32.11 -5.15
C LEU A 190 24.90 32.67 -5.26
N LYS A 191 25.08 33.87 -5.84
CA LYS A 191 26.36 34.60 -5.84
C LYS A 191 26.56 35.40 -4.55
N ASP A 192 25.53 35.56 -3.71
CA ASP A 192 25.63 36.26 -2.42
C ASP A 192 26.36 35.38 -1.39
N PRO A 193 27.49 35.83 -0.82
CA PRO A 193 28.22 35.11 0.22
C PRO A 193 27.35 34.80 1.44
N THR A 194 26.42 35.68 1.80
CA THR A 194 25.52 35.52 2.95
C THR A 194 24.65 34.27 2.79
N ILE A 195 24.11 34.06 1.58
CA ILE A 195 23.27 32.90 1.26
C ILE A 195 24.12 31.63 1.28
N LEU A 196 25.34 31.67 0.73
CA LEU A 196 26.26 30.53 0.77
C LEU A 196 26.69 30.17 2.20
N GLU A 197 26.82 31.15 3.10
CA GLU A 197 27.09 30.90 4.52
C GLU A 197 25.91 30.25 5.23
N GLU A 198 24.67 30.69 4.95
CA GLU A 198 23.46 30.04 5.47
C GLU A 198 23.34 28.59 4.96
N MET A 199 23.65 28.37 3.68
CA MET A 199 23.75 27.02 3.11
C MET A 199 24.80 26.19 3.85
N ALA A 200 25.98 26.74 4.11
CA ALA A 200 27.04 26.04 4.85
C ALA A 200 26.61 25.70 6.29
N ALA A 201 25.89 26.60 6.96
CA ALA A 201 25.34 26.36 8.29
C ALA A 201 24.31 25.22 8.28
N LEU A 202 23.48 25.16 7.22
CA LEU A 202 22.56 24.05 7.00
C LEU A 202 23.30 22.73 6.77
N GLU A 203 24.38 22.70 5.99
CA GLU A 203 25.20 21.50 5.80
C GLU A 203 25.76 20.97 7.13
N GLY A 204 26.29 21.86 7.97
CA GLY A 204 26.80 21.50 9.30
C GLY A 204 25.70 20.95 10.21
N PHE A 205 24.54 21.59 10.24
CA PHE A 205 23.38 21.13 10.99
C PHE A 205 22.90 19.74 10.55
N LEU A 206 22.93 19.45 9.24
CA LEU A 206 22.55 18.13 8.71
C LEU A 206 23.57 17.05 9.07
N ALA A 207 24.87 17.39 9.02
CA ALA A 207 25.94 16.46 9.40
C ALA A 207 25.81 16.00 10.86
N GLU A 208 25.46 16.91 11.79
CA GLU A 208 25.24 16.57 13.20
C GLU A 208 24.03 15.65 13.42
N ARG A 209 23.08 15.59 12.47
CA ARG A 209 21.86 14.78 12.56
C ARG A 209 21.91 13.48 11.78
N GLY A 210 23.11 13.04 11.38
CA GLY A 210 23.33 11.72 10.77
C GLY A 210 23.29 11.73 9.25
N VAL A 211 23.40 12.88 8.60
CA VAL A 211 23.68 12.93 7.15
C VAL A 211 25.18 12.69 6.93
N ASN A 212 25.51 11.58 6.26
CA ASN A 212 26.91 11.18 6.06
C ASN A 212 27.70 12.12 5.14
N LYS A 213 27.06 12.63 4.08
CA LYS A 213 27.71 13.48 3.07
C LYS A 213 26.73 14.46 2.47
N THR A 214 27.17 15.71 2.33
CA THR A 214 26.43 16.78 1.65
C THR A 214 27.21 17.24 0.43
N ILE A 215 26.51 17.52 -0.67
CA ILE A 215 27.09 18.05 -1.91
C ILE A 215 26.30 19.30 -2.25
N SER A 216 26.97 20.45 -2.31
CA SER A 216 26.35 21.73 -2.65
C SER A 216 27.31 22.66 -3.39
N LEU A 217 26.79 23.81 -3.84
CA LEU A 217 27.58 24.87 -4.45
C LEU A 217 28.63 25.46 -3.49
N VAL A 218 28.38 25.41 -2.17
CA VAL A 218 29.30 25.92 -1.14
C VAL A 218 30.66 25.23 -1.24
N GLY A 219 30.66 23.90 -1.39
CA GLY A 219 31.88 23.11 -1.53
C GLY A 219 32.68 23.51 -2.76
N ILE A 220 32.00 23.74 -3.89
CA ILE A 220 32.62 24.18 -5.14
C ILE A 220 33.25 25.57 -4.96
N VAL A 221 32.54 26.51 -4.36
CA VAL A 221 33.05 27.88 -4.14
C VAL A 221 34.29 27.87 -3.25
N ARG A 222 34.27 27.11 -2.14
CA ARG A 222 35.43 26.97 -1.24
C ARG A 222 36.63 26.33 -1.92
N GLU A 223 36.40 25.25 -2.67
CA GLU A 223 37.47 24.54 -3.39
C GLU A 223 38.06 25.40 -4.51
N MET A 224 37.22 26.11 -5.26
CA MET A 224 37.67 27.05 -6.28
C MET A 224 38.44 28.22 -5.67
N ASN A 225 38.03 28.74 -4.52
CA ASN A 225 38.73 29.81 -3.83
C ASN A 225 40.12 29.37 -3.37
N GLN A 226 40.24 28.17 -2.79
CA GLN A 226 41.52 27.59 -2.42
C GLN A 226 42.45 27.42 -3.63
N ARG A 227 41.94 26.81 -4.72
CA ARG A 227 42.71 26.58 -5.94
C ARG A 227 43.15 27.90 -6.61
N PHE A 228 42.29 28.91 -6.59
CA PHE A 228 42.61 30.24 -7.12
C PHE A 228 43.76 30.90 -6.35
N ASN A 229 43.86 30.63 -5.04
CA ASN A 229 44.91 31.14 -4.16
C ASN A 229 46.06 30.13 -3.96
N ALA A 230 46.48 29.47 -5.06
CA ALA A 230 47.63 28.56 -5.09
C ALA A 230 47.54 27.39 -4.09
N ASP A 231 46.33 26.84 -3.94
CA ASP A 231 46.00 25.71 -3.05
C ASP A 231 46.20 25.99 -1.55
N ASP A 232 46.33 27.26 -1.16
CA ASP A 232 46.52 27.65 0.24
C ASP A 232 45.29 27.26 1.10
N PRO A 233 45.45 26.37 2.11
CA PRO A 233 44.36 25.91 2.95
C PRO A 233 43.58 27.02 3.67
N THR A 234 44.17 28.19 3.90
CA THR A 234 43.45 29.30 4.55
C THR A 234 42.33 29.87 3.69
N PHE A 235 42.37 29.62 2.38
CA PHE A 235 41.38 30.07 1.41
C PHE A 235 40.30 29.02 1.12
N TYR A 236 40.24 27.91 1.89
CA TYR A 236 39.07 27.02 1.91
C TYR A 236 37.91 27.66 2.68
N ALA A 237 37.46 28.82 2.20
CA ALA A 237 36.43 29.65 2.78
C ALA A 237 35.59 30.29 1.66
N ILE A 238 34.38 30.75 2.01
CA ILE A 238 33.52 31.49 1.09
C ILE A 238 34.09 32.93 1.03
N PRO A 239 34.36 33.50 -0.16
CA PRO A 239 34.78 34.89 -0.27
C PRO A 239 33.70 35.87 0.17
N ASP A 240 34.08 36.96 0.85
CA ASP A 240 33.14 38.00 1.31
C ASP A 240 32.59 38.89 0.16
N ASP A 241 33.18 38.84 -1.03
CA ASP A 241 32.78 39.64 -2.20
C ASP A 241 31.93 38.79 -3.19
N PRO A 242 30.67 39.16 -3.45
CA PRO A 242 29.83 38.51 -4.45
C PRO A 242 30.45 38.42 -5.85
N ARG A 243 31.31 39.38 -6.24
CA ARG A 243 31.98 39.37 -7.55
C ARG A 243 33.03 38.28 -7.62
N MET A 244 33.72 38.02 -6.51
CA MET A 244 34.69 36.94 -6.43
C MET A 244 33.98 35.59 -6.53
N VAL A 245 32.87 35.40 -5.82
CA VAL A 245 32.02 34.20 -5.94
C VAL A 245 31.61 33.99 -7.40
N ALA A 246 31.11 35.03 -8.07
CA ALA A 246 30.74 34.95 -9.49
C ALA A 246 31.91 34.54 -10.40
N GLN A 247 33.11 35.08 -10.14
CA GLN A 247 34.31 34.75 -10.91
C GLN A 247 34.76 33.31 -10.68
N LEU A 248 34.68 32.80 -9.45
CA LEU A 248 35.02 31.41 -9.13
C LEU A 248 34.05 30.43 -9.81
N LEU A 249 32.76 30.74 -9.80
CA LEU A 249 31.74 29.96 -10.51
C LEU A 249 31.95 30.00 -12.03
N LEU A 250 32.36 31.15 -12.58
CA LEU A 250 32.72 31.27 -14.00
C LEU A 250 33.95 30.43 -14.34
N LEU A 251 35.00 30.46 -13.50
CA LEU A 251 36.19 29.64 -13.71
C LEU A 251 35.87 28.14 -13.67
N PHE A 252 35.00 27.72 -12.74
CA PHE A 252 34.53 26.35 -12.67
C PHE A 252 33.82 25.90 -13.97
N THR A 253 32.96 26.77 -14.53
CA THR A 253 32.27 26.46 -15.80
C THR A 253 33.22 26.44 -17.00
N PHE A 254 34.24 27.30 -17.05
CA PHE A 254 35.27 27.26 -18.09
C PHE A 254 36.16 26.01 -18.03
N GLN A 255 36.34 25.42 -16.86
CA GLN A 255 37.05 24.14 -16.70
C GLN A 255 36.20 22.92 -17.11
N GLY A 256 35.00 23.14 -17.64
CA GLY A 256 34.07 22.09 -18.06
C GLY A 256 33.13 21.61 -16.94
N GLY A 257 33.14 22.27 -15.77
CA GLY A 257 32.17 22.03 -14.71
C GLY A 257 30.76 22.47 -15.13
N THR A 258 29.73 21.72 -14.74
CA THR A 258 28.33 22.09 -15.03
C THR A 258 27.59 22.40 -13.74
N LEU A 259 26.98 23.58 -13.69
CA LEU A 259 26.15 23.99 -12.56
C LEU A 259 24.73 23.43 -12.63
N GLY A 260 24.28 22.96 -13.80
CA GLY A 260 22.90 22.50 -14.03
C GLY A 260 22.50 21.26 -13.23
N SER A 261 23.44 20.58 -12.58
CA SER A 261 23.15 19.48 -11.63
C SER A 261 22.98 19.96 -10.18
N LEU A 262 23.36 21.19 -9.86
CA LEU A 262 23.42 21.74 -8.50
C LEU A 262 22.63 23.04 -8.32
N ALA A 263 22.31 23.76 -9.39
CA ALA A 263 21.25 24.76 -9.39
C ALA A 263 20.60 24.93 -10.77
N LEU A 264 19.34 25.33 -10.76
CA LEU A 264 18.53 25.54 -11.96
C LEU A 264 19.12 26.68 -12.81
N GLY A 265 19.09 26.49 -14.12
CA GLY A 265 19.92 27.20 -15.10
C GLY A 265 19.67 28.70 -15.33
N ASP A 266 18.98 29.40 -14.44
CA ASP A 266 18.83 30.86 -14.50
C ASP A 266 20.08 31.55 -13.92
N TYR A 267 21.18 31.48 -14.67
CA TYR A 267 22.46 32.15 -14.38
C TYR A 267 22.74 33.33 -15.35
N SER A 268 21.72 33.86 -16.02
CA SER A 268 21.81 34.95 -17.00
C SER A 268 21.04 36.20 -16.61
#